data_AF-T1IKF6-F1
#
_entry.id   AF-T1IKF6-F1
#
_cell.length_a   1.000
_cell.length_b   1.000
_cell.length_c   1.000
_cell.angle_alpha   90.00
_cell.angle_beta   90.00
_cell.angle_gamma   90.00
#
_symmetry.space_group_name_H-M   'P 1'
#
loop_
_entity.id
_entity.type
_entity.pdbx_description
1 polymer ?
#
loop_
_entity_poly.entity_id
_entity_poly.type
_entity_poly.pdbx_seq_one_letter_code
_entity_poly.pdbx_strand_id
1 'polypeptide(L)'
;MAETTSCRFFQTSIQFNVTEKNIKKNTTIDLPNMDDDVGWCRLCFGNVTTTAEKETINEDGLLPLVSIVCHMSQPLIEQVLDYHLAWFETTGFTEAQGRWFFALLACLEKPLTPDACSSLRTLVRYCANLRAAIDNDDARLPPLNLLICLVTRYFDQFDLADD
;
A
#
# COMPACT_ATOMS: atom_id res chain seq x y z
N MET A 1 -7.67 -24.62 10.60
CA MET A 1 -7.15 -25.22 9.35
C MET A 1 -7.96 -24.86 8.08
N ALA A 2 -9.12 -24.19 8.17
CA ALA A 2 -9.91 -23.80 7.00
C ALA A 2 -9.60 -22.38 6.45
N GLU A 3 -9.06 -21.48 7.28
CA GLU A 3 -8.86 -20.06 6.92
C GLU A 3 -7.62 -19.81 6.04
N THR A 4 -6.58 -20.62 6.18
CA THR A 4 -5.36 -20.53 5.36
C THR A 4 -5.60 -20.92 3.89
N THR A 5 -6.55 -21.81 3.64
CA THR A 5 -6.94 -22.22 2.29
C THR A 5 -7.66 -21.09 1.56
N SER A 6 -8.58 -20.38 2.22
CA SER A 6 -9.30 -19.24 1.64
C SER A 6 -8.38 -18.04 1.34
N CYS A 7 -7.40 -17.78 2.21
CA CYS A 7 -6.39 -16.73 1.98
C CYS A 7 -5.50 -17.03 0.77
N ARG A 8 -5.03 -18.29 0.65
CA ARG A 8 -4.32 -18.72 -0.56
C ARG A 8 -5.19 -18.56 -1.80
N PHE A 9 -6.49 -18.84 -1.73
CA PHE A 9 -7.38 -18.63 -2.87
C PHE A 9 -7.59 -17.16 -3.19
N PHE A 10 -7.65 -16.23 -2.23
CA PHE A 10 -7.79 -14.80 -2.53
C PHE A 10 -6.49 -14.22 -3.11
N GLN A 11 -5.35 -14.49 -2.49
CA GLN A 11 -4.03 -14.12 -3.03
C GLN A 11 -3.78 -14.79 -4.38
N THR A 12 -4.00 -16.10 -4.50
CA THR A 12 -3.87 -16.81 -5.78
C THR A 12 -4.88 -16.30 -6.79
N SER A 13 -6.11 -15.94 -6.44
CA SER A 13 -7.08 -15.39 -7.41
C SER A 13 -6.70 -13.98 -7.84
N ILE A 14 -6.14 -13.16 -6.96
CA ILE A 14 -5.56 -11.85 -7.33
C ILE A 14 -4.33 -12.11 -8.21
N GLN A 15 -3.33 -12.89 -7.77
CA GLN A 15 -2.14 -13.25 -8.55
C GLN A 15 -2.48 -13.92 -9.89
N PHE A 16 -3.49 -14.79 -9.94
CA PHE A 16 -3.95 -15.58 -11.09
C PHE A 16 -4.74 -14.72 -12.07
N ASN A 17 -5.67 -13.88 -11.60
CA ASN A 17 -6.30 -12.87 -12.47
C ASN A 17 -5.28 -11.86 -12.99
N VAL A 18 -4.22 -11.59 -12.21
CA VAL A 18 -3.09 -10.75 -12.59
C VAL A 18 -2.18 -11.44 -13.62
N THR A 19 -1.97 -12.76 -13.54
CA THR A 19 -1.17 -13.52 -14.52
C THR A 19 -1.94 -13.88 -15.78
N GLU A 20 -3.26 -14.08 -15.71
CA GLU A 20 -4.13 -14.33 -16.86
C GLU A 20 -4.35 -13.07 -17.71
N LYS A 21 -4.32 -11.88 -17.10
CA LYS A 21 -4.05 -10.65 -17.85
C LYS A 21 -2.59 -10.66 -18.26
N ASN A 22 -2.35 -11.30 -19.39
CA ASN A 22 -1.11 -11.37 -20.16
C ASN A 22 -0.68 -9.94 -20.56
N ILE A 23 -0.26 -9.13 -19.58
CA ILE A 23 0.46 -7.89 -19.77
C ILE A 23 1.78 -8.36 -20.35
N LYS A 24 1.89 -8.25 -21.67
CA LYS A 24 3.14 -8.42 -22.41
C LYS A 24 4.25 -7.81 -21.55
N LYS A 25 5.21 -8.65 -21.15
CA LYS A 25 6.42 -8.28 -20.41
C LYS A 25 7.22 -7.25 -21.20
N ASN A 26 6.78 -5.99 -21.24
CA ASN A 26 7.49 -4.90 -21.89
C ASN A 26 6.94 -3.53 -21.47
N THR A 27 6.92 -3.27 -20.16
CA THR A 27 6.95 -1.89 -19.67
C THR A 27 8.11 -1.86 -18.69
N THR A 28 9.27 -1.41 -19.15
CA THR A 28 10.42 -1.06 -18.30
C THR A 28 10.00 0.14 -17.45
N ILE A 29 9.25 -0.11 -16.38
CA ILE A 29 9.05 0.86 -15.32
C ILE A 29 10.34 0.81 -14.51
N ASP A 30 11.15 1.86 -14.63
CA ASP A 30 12.36 2.00 -13.84
C ASP A 30 11.94 2.33 -12.41
N LEU A 31 11.96 1.32 -11.54
CA LEU A 31 11.60 1.49 -10.14
C LEU A 31 12.77 2.16 -9.41
N PRO A 32 12.50 3.12 -8.50
CA PRO A 32 13.53 3.69 -7.65
C PRO A 32 14.25 2.60 -6.86
N ASN A 33 15.47 2.91 -6.43
CA ASN A 33 16.19 2.03 -5.54
C ASN A 33 15.40 1.86 -4.22
N MET A 34 15.57 0.73 -3.55
CA MET A 34 14.94 0.43 -2.27
C MET A 34 15.20 1.52 -1.22
N ASP A 35 16.41 2.11 -1.22
CA ASP A 35 16.82 3.16 -0.27
C ASP A 35 16.48 4.59 -0.73
N ASP A 36 15.82 4.77 -1.88
CA ASP A 36 15.51 6.09 -2.47
C ASP A 36 14.10 6.57 -2.09
N ASP A 37 13.94 7.00 -0.84
CA ASP A 37 12.66 7.50 -0.31
C ASP A 37 12.08 8.65 -1.15
N VAL A 38 12.93 9.58 -1.61
CA VAL A 38 12.51 10.70 -2.46
C VAL A 38 12.00 10.22 -3.81
N GLY A 39 12.70 9.26 -4.43
CA GLY A 39 12.28 8.64 -5.69
C GLY A 39 10.93 7.93 -5.55
N TRP A 40 10.72 7.18 -4.46
CA TRP A 40 9.44 6.54 -4.17
C TRP A 40 8.33 7.55 -3.91
N CYS A 41 8.60 8.62 -3.16
CA CYS A 41 7.64 9.69 -2.88
C CYS A 41 7.17 10.34 -4.19
N ARG A 42 8.10 10.65 -5.10
CA ARG A 42 7.81 11.18 -6.43
C ARG A 42 7.03 10.21 -7.29
N LEU A 43 7.37 8.93 -7.25
CA LEU A 43 6.65 7.90 -7.98
C LEU A 43 5.20 7.79 -7.50
N CYS A 44 4.97 7.77 -6.19
CA CYS A 44 3.64 7.54 -5.60
C CYS A 44 2.75 8.78 -5.61
N PHE A 45 3.31 9.97 -5.42
CA PHE A 45 2.56 11.22 -5.24
C PHE A 45 2.81 12.28 -6.31
N GLY A 46 3.81 12.09 -7.17
CA GLY A 46 4.14 13.01 -8.26
C GLY A 46 5.20 14.03 -7.86
N ASN A 47 5.49 14.95 -8.78
CA ASN A 47 6.48 15.99 -8.57
C ASN A 47 5.82 17.36 -8.46
N VAL A 48 6.35 18.24 -7.60
CA VAL A 48 6.33 19.68 -7.88
C VAL A 48 7.50 19.96 -8.81
N THR A 49 7.26 20.17 -10.12
CA THR A 49 8.30 20.68 -11.02
C THR A 49 7.91 22.03 -11.61
N THR A 50 8.73 23.04 -11.34
CA THR A 50 8.86 24.20 -12.21
C THR A 50 9.71 23.81 -13.42
N THR A 51 9.07 23.91 -14.59
CA THR A 51 9.62 24.07 -15.96
C THR A 51 10.31 22.91 -16.68
N ALA A 52 9.63 22.51 -17.77
CA ALA A 52 10.10 22.35 -19.14
C ALA A 52 11.28 21.39 -19.39
N GLU A 53 10.98 20.12 -19.66
CA GLU A 53 11.17 19.47 -20.97
C GLU A 53 10.86 17.98 -20.85
N LYS A 54 9.85 17.52 -21.61
CA LYS A 54 9.51 16.12 -21.96
C LYS A 54 9.74 15.03 -20.90
N GLU A 55 8.66 14.64 -20.23
CA GLU A 55 8.00 13.33 -20.35
C GLU A 55 6.70 13.43 -19.55
N THR A 56 5.62 12.81 -20.04
CA THR A 56 4.29 12.90 -19.41
C THR A 56 4.31 12.19 -18.06
N ILE A 57 4.67 12.90 -17.00
CA ILE A 57 4.45 12.50 -15.61
C ILE A 57 3.35 13.43 -15.11
N ASN A 58 2.21 12.83 -14.83
CA ASN A 58 1.02 13.51 -14.33
C ASN A 58 1.38 14.32 -13.07
N GLU A 59 0.78 15.50 -12.89
CA GLU A 59 0.93 16.30 -11.66
C GLU A 59 0.50 15.52 -10.42
N ASP A 60 -0.37 14.51 -10.61
CA ASP A 60 -0.75 13.50 -9.63
C ASP A 60 0.10 12.24 -9.84
N GLY A 61 0.83 11.77 -8.83
CA GLY A 61 1.70 10.58 -8.91
C GLY A 61 1.09 9.31 -9.53
N LEU A 62 1.93 8.30 -9.72
CA LEU A 62 1.48 7.03 -10.29
C LEU A 62 0.53 6.30 -9.33
N LEU A 63 -0.53 5.73 -9.89
CA LEU A 63 -1.37 4.78 -9.18
C LEU A 63 -0.58 3.47 -8.98
N PRO A 64 -0.87 2.70 -7.91
CA PRO A 64 -0.27 1.39 -7.68
C PRO A 64 -0.82 0.37 -8.68
N LEU A 65 -0.39 0.48 -9.93
CA LEU A 65 -0.76 -0.43 -10.99
C LEU A 65 -0.20 -1.82 -10.65
N VAL A 66 -0.96 -2.85 -11.01
CA VAL A 66 -0.52 -4.25 -10.92
C VAL A 66 0.86 -4.44 -11.56
N SER A 67 1.10 -3.79 -12.71
CA SER A 67 2.39 -3.85 -13.39
C SER A 67 3.55 -3.28 -12.57
N ILE A 68 3.31 -2.39 -11.60
CA ILE A 68 4.35 -1.85 -10.71
C ILE A 68 4.55 -2.81 -9.55
N VAL A 69 3.47 -3.09 -8.80
CA VAL A 69 3.55 -3.88 -7.56
C VAL A 69 3.98 -5.33 -7.79
N CYS A 70 3.67 -5.92 -8.95
CA CYS A 70 4.15 -7.27 -9.29
C CYS A 70 5.63 -7.35 -9.65
N HIS A 71 6.31 -6.22 -9.87
CA HIS A 71 7.77 -6.18 -10.04
C HIS A 71 8.50 -5.90 -8.72
N MET A 72 7.77 -5.68 -7.62
CA MET A 72 8.37 -5.49 -6.30
C MET A 72 8.66 -6.84 -5.63
N SER A 73 9.81 -6.94 -4.98
CA SER A 73 10.13 -8.06 -4.08
C SER A 73 9.50 -7.84 -2.69
N GLN A 74 9.36 -8.89 -1.87
CA GLN A 74 8.84 -8.75 -0.50
C GLN A 74 9.60 -7.70 0.35
N PRO A 75 10.95 -7.69 0.38
CA PRO A 75 11.68 -6.64 1.11
C PRO A 75 11.39 -5.23 0.61
N LEU A 76 11.19 -5.08 -0.70
CA LEU A 76 10.84 -3.78 -1.28
C LEU A 76 9.41 -3.36 -0.91
N ILE A 77 8.46 -4.30 -0.88
CA ILE A 77 7.08 -4.03 -0.45
C ILE A 77 7.06 -3.56 1.01
N GLU A 78 7.80 -4.24 1.89
CA GLU A 78 7.95 -3.86 3.30
C GLU A 78 8.61 -2.46 3.43
N GLN A 79 9.69 -2.21 2.70
CA GLN A 79 10.36 -0.90 2.71
C GLN A 79 9.46 0.25 2.24
N VAL A 80 8.73 0.04 1.13
CA VAL A 80 7.81 1.04 0.59
C VAL A 80 6.62 1.25 1.52
N LEU A 81 6.14 0.21 2.20
CA LEU A 81 5.13 0.32 3.26
C LEU A 81 5.62 1.23 4.40
N ASP A 82 6.88 1.07 4.84
CA ASP A 82 7.49 1.89 5.88
C ASP A 82 7.62 3.36 5.45
N TYR A 83 8.00 3.61 4.19
CA TYR A 83 7.97 4.97 3.63
C TYR A 83 6.57 5.59 3.68
N HIS A 84 5.55 4.84 3.26
CA HIS A 84 4.17 5.32 3.34
C HIS A 84 3.72 5.60 4.78
N LEU A 85 4.18 4.85 5.78
CA LEU A 85 3.91 5.15 7.19
C LEU A 85 4.56 6.44 7.66
N ALA A 86 5.83 6.67 7.31
CA ALA A 86 6.52 7.92 7.63
C ALA A 86 5.84 9.14 6.98
N TRP A 87 5.39 9.00 5.73
CA TRP A 87 4.65 10.06 5.04
C TRP A 87 3.26 10.28 5.62
N PHE A 88 2.58 9.22 6.07
CA PHE A 88 1.28 9.32 6.73
C PHE A 88 1.38 10.14 8.02
N GLU A 89 2.40 9.89 8.84
CA GLU A 89 2.61 10.62 10.09
C GLU A 89 2.89 12.11 9.86
N THR A 90 3.65 12.44 8.81
CA THR A 90 4.10 13.81 8.53
C THR A 90 3.09 14.65 7.76
N THR A 91 2.39 14.07 6.79
CA THR A 91 1.51 14.80 5.85
C THR A 91 0.03 14.47 6.03
N GLY A 92 -0.30 13.44 6.81
CA GLY A 92 -1.65 12.93 6.98
C GLY A 92 -2.06 11.94 5.90
N PHE A 93 -3.34 11.54 5.92
CA PHE A 93 -3.88 10.54 5.00
C PHE A 93 -4.51 11.17 3.76
N THR A 94 -4.07 10.72 2.59
CA THR A 94 -4.67 11.06 1.30
C THR A 94 -5.29 9.84 0.63
N GLU A 95 -6.22 10.06 -0.31
CA GLU A 95 -6.82 8.96 -1.07
C GLU A 95 -5.78 8.18 -1.88
N ALA A 96 -4.82 8.89 -2.49
CA ALA A 96 -3.71 8.27 -3.21
C ALA A 96 -2.90 7.34 -2.31
N GLN A 97 -2.59 7.78 -1.09
CA GLN A 97 -1.88 6.97 -0.10
C GLN A 97 -2.70 5.75 0.33
N GLY A 98 -4.02 5.89 0.49
CA GLY A 98 -4.92 4.77 0.77
C GLY A 98 -4.89 3.67 -0.30
N ARG A 99 -4.84 4.07 -1.59
CA ARG A 99 -4.71 3.12 -2.71
C ARG A 99 -3.38 2.38 -2.66
N TRP A 100 -2.28 3.08 -2.37
CA TRP A 100 -0.95 2.48 -2.21
C TRP A 100 -0.89 1.50 -1.05
N PHE A 101 -1.40 1.87 0.13
CA PHE A 101 -1.50 0.93 1.26
C PHE A 101 -2.28 -0.32 0.87
N PHE A 102 -3.45 -0.18 0.24
CA PHE A 102 -4.24 -1.35 -0.17
C PHE A 102 -3.46 -2.27 -1.12
N ALA A 103 -2.75 -1.72 -2.10
CA ALA A 103 -1.97 -2.50 -3.05
C ALA A 103 -0.77 -3.20 -2.40
N LEU A 104 -0.04 -2.51 -1.52
CA LEU A 104 1.09 -3.09 -0.77
C LEU A 104 0.62 -4.22 0.16
N LEU A 105 -0.49 -4.00 0.89
CA LEU A 105 -1.11 -5.01 1.73
C LEU A 105 -1.55 -6.24 0.91
N ALA A 106 -2.10 -6.04 -0.28
CA ALA A 106 -2.50 -7.15 -1.15
C ALA A 106 -1.30 -7.99 -1.61
N CYS A 107 -0.11 -7.38 -1.74
CA CYS A 107 1.12 -8.04 -2.16
C CYS A 107 1.95 -8.61 -1.00
N LEU A 108 1.61 -8.33 0.26
CA LEU A 108 2.31 -8.83 1.44
C LEU A 108 2.11 -10.35 1.60
N GLU A 109 3.19 -11.12 1.66
CA GLU A 109 3.14 -12.59 1.77
C GLU A 109 3.06 -13.08 3.22
N LYS A 110 2.37 -14.20 3.44
CA LYS A 110 2.38 -14.92 4.73
C LYS A 110 3.41 -16.07 4.68
N PRO A 111 4.16 -16.35 5.76
CA PRO A 111 4.08 -15.72 7.08
C PRO A 111 4.71 -14.32 7.09
N LEU A 112 4.11 -13.42 7.85
CA LEU A 112 4.63 -12.07 8.02
C LEU A 112 5.96 -12.06 8.78
N THR A 113 6.86 -11.17 8.38
CA THR A 113 8.04 -10.85 9.17
C THR A 113 7.64 -10.12 10.45
N PRO A 114 8.46 -10.17 11.52
CA PRO A 114 8.22 -9.37 12.73
C PRO A 114 8.15 -7.86 12.43
N ASP A 115 8.96 -7.40 11.47
CA ASP A 115 9.03 -6.00 11.06
C ASP A 115 7.74 -5.59 10.34
N ALA A 116 7.29 -6.38 9.35
CA ALA A 116 5.99 -6.17 8.71
C ALA A 116 4.85 -6.16 9.73
N CYS A 117 4.85 -7.08 10.70
CA CYS A 117 3.87 -7.05 11.79
C CYS A 117 3.89 -5.69 12.51
N SER A 118 5.07 -5.19 12.92
CA SER A 118 5.23 -3.90 13.59
C SER A 118 4.69 -2.72 12.74
N SER A 119 5.00 -2.71 11.45
CA SER A 119 4.53 -1.70 10.49
C SER A 119 3.00 -1.74 10.34
N LEU A 120 2.41 -2.93 10.22
CA LEU A 120 0.96 -3.10 10.21
C LEU A 120 0.29 -2.62 11.50
N ARG A 121 0.89 -2.90 12.66
CA ARG A 121 0.38 -2.38 13.94
C ARG A 121 0.40 -0.85 13.96
N THR A 122 1.46 -0.25 13.43
CA THR A 122 1.60 1.21 13.34
C THR A 122 0.56 1.81 12.39
N LEU A 123 0.32 1.19 11.24
CA LEU A 123 -0.73 1.59 10.31
C LEU A 123 -2.11 1.66 10.99
N VAL A 124 -2.47 0.63 11.76
CA VAL A 124 -3.77 0.58 12.44
C VAL A 124 -3.90 1.69 13.47
N ARG A 125 -2.89 1.91 14.31
CA ARG A 125 -2.91 3.00 15.30
C ARG A 125 -3.12 4.37 14.63
N TYR A 126 -2.38 4.62 13.57
CA TYR A 126 -2.48 5.83 12.76
C TYR A 126 -3.87 6.00 12.14
N CYS A 127 -4.42 4.94 11.56
CA CYS A 127 -5.76 4.96 10.99
C CYS A 127 -6.85 5.16 12.06
N ALA A 128 -6.73 4.50 13.22
CA ALA A 128 -7.67 4.62 14.33
C ALA A 128 -7.66 6.03 14.94
N ASN A 129 -6.47 6.59 15.16
CA ASN A 129 -6.31 7.97 15.66
C ASN A 129 -6.92 8.98 14.70
N LEU A 130 -6.67 8.85 13.39
CA LEU A 130 -7.25 9.75 12.40
C LEU A 130 -8.77 9.58 12.33
N ARG A 131 -9.27 8.33 12.35
CA ARG A 131 -10.71 8.02 12.38
C ARG A 131 -11.42 8.66 13.57
N ALA A 132 -10.79 8.70 14.74
CA ALA A 132 -11.33 9.33 15.94
C ALA A 132 -11.34 10.87 15.87
N ALA A 133 -10.52 11.47 15.01
CA ALA A 133 -10.35 12.91 14.88
C ALA A 133 -11.18 13.55 13.76
N ILE A 134 -11.78 12.76 12.86
CA ILE A 134 -12.54 13.23 11.69
C ILE A 134 -14.05 13.02 11.87
N ASP A 135 -14.85 13.82 11.16
CA ASP A 135 -16.31 13.74 11.21
C ASP A 135 -16.86 12.50 10.49
N ASN A 136 -18.07 12.07 10.87
CA ASN A 136 -18.74 10.89 10.32
C ASN A 136 -19.04 10.95 8.80
N ASP A 137 -19.03 12.15 8.22
CA ASP A 137 -19.28 12.37 6.78
C ASP A 137 -17.97 12.56 5.97
N ASP A 138 -16.80 12.39 6.61
CA ASP A 138 -15.51 12.53 5.93
C ASP A 138 -15.26 11.39 4.94
N ALA A 139 -14.92 11.73 3.70
CA ALA A 139 -14.65 10.78 2.62
C ALA A 139 -13.48 9.81 2.91
N ARG A 140 -12.63 10.12 3.89
CA ARG A 140 -11.52 9.26 4.32
C ARG A 140 -11.94 8.12 5.24
N LEU A 141 -13.15 8.17 5.83
CA LEU A 141 -13.61 7.13 6.76
C LEU A 141 -13.69 5.74 6.14
N PRO A 142 -14.28 5.52 4.95
CA PRO A 142 -14.37 4.19 4.38
C PRO A 142 -13.00 3.56 4.09
N PRO A 143 -12.03 4.27 3.46
CA PRO A 143 -10.67 3.74 3.30
C PRO A 143 -9.97 3.40 4.63
N LEU A 144 -10.09 4.24 5.67
CA LEU A 144 -9.49 3.97 6.98
C LEU A 144 -10.06 2.71 7.62
N ASN A 145 -11.39 2.55 7.60
CA ASN A 145 -12.06 1.36 8.11
C ASN A 145 -11.65 0.10 7.34
N LEU A 146 -11.48 0.20 6.02
CA LEU A 146 -11.02 -0.91 5.19
C LEU A 146 -9.60 -1.34 5.58
N LEU A 147 -8.67 -0.39 5.73
CA LEU A 147 -7.29 -0.67 6.15
C LEU A 147 -7.25 -1.33 7.53
N ILE A 148 -7.99 -0.79 8.51
CA ILE A 148 -8.09 -1.38 9.85
C ILE A 148 -8.63 -2.81 9.78
N CYS A 149 -9.69 -3.04 9.00
CA CYS A 149 -10.29 -4.36 8.84
C CYS A 149 -9.34 -5.37 8.20
N LEU A 150 -8.62 -4.98 7.14
CA LEU A 150 -7.61 -5.82 6.49
C LEU A 150 -6.50 -6.22 7.47
N VAL A 151 -5.95 -5.26 8.21
CA VAL A 151 -4.87 -5.58 9.15
C VAL A 151 -5.34 -6.46 10.29
N THR A 152 -6.44 -6.09 10.94
CA THR A 152 -6.93 -6.82 12.13
C THR A 152 -7.47 -8.21 11.79
N ARG A 153 -8.22 -8.35 10.68
CA ARG A 153 -8.90 -9.60 10.35
C ARG A 153 -8.17 -10.48 9.36
N TYR A 154 -7.51 -9.90 8.34
CA TYR A 154 -6.81 -10.70 7.34
C TYR A 154 -5.39 -11.05 7.78
N PHE A 155 -4.67 -10.14 8.41
CA PHE A 155 -3.31 -10.41 8.92
C PHE A 155 -3.29 -10.91 10.36
N ASP A 156 -4.46 -11.23 10.92
CA ASP A 156 -4.65 -11.81 12.25
C ASP A 156 -4.01 -10.96 13.37
N GLN A 157 -3.84 -9.66 13.14
CA GLN A 157 -3.34 -8.70 14.14
C GLN A 157 -4.49 -8.28 15.08
N PHE A 158 -5.15 -9.27 15.70
CA PHE A 158 -6.37 -9.08 16.49
C PHE A 158 -6.18 -8.27 17.77
N ASP A 159 -4.95 -8.16 18.26
CA ASP A 159 -4.56 -7.40 19.47
C ASP A 159 -4.60 -5.85 19.27
N LEU A 160 -5.32 -5.38 18.24
CA LEU A 160 -5.44 -3.98 17.82
C LEU A 160 -6.87 -3.56 17.46
N ALA A 161 -7.83 -4.49 17.44
CA ALA A 161 -9.22 -4.12 17.36
C ALA A 161 -9.65 -3.73 18.78
N ASP A 162 -9.68 -2.44 19.05
CA ASP A 162 -10.14 -1.89 20.34
C ASP A 162 -11.44 -2.58 20.82
N ASP A 163 -11.50 -2.88 22.12
CA ASP A 163 -12.73 -3.16 22.88
C ASP A 163 -13.69 -1.96 22.84
#